data_AF-A0A8R7PT31-F1
#
_entry.id   AF-A0A8R7PT31-F1
#
_cell.length_a   1.000
_cell.length_b   1.000
_cell.length_c   1.000
_cell.angle_alpha   90.00
_cell.angle_beta   90.00
_cell.angle_gamma   90.00
#
_symmetry.space_group_name_H-M   'P 1'
#
loop_
_entity.id
_entity.type
_entity.pdbx_description
1 polymer ?
#
loop_
_entity_poly.entity_id
_entity_poly.type
_entity_poly.pdbx_seq_one_letter_code
_entity_poly.pdbx_strand_id
1 'polypeptide(L)'
;MGQRKKKAHLVAASLCRFVGPVPATAGEMPPRRRDRRSHRDPSPSPSRPSGPRASPSSPRLRLAFIVPPLLLLVLTVLHFTGLLSRSPPYPQTPGKTPLSVYDRGLVKRQVSAGEILAEHARVSENQSRHHFPNPVLAYVTPWNSKGYDMAKLFSTKLTHVSPVWYDLKSDGNKLSLEGQHNYDAGWVSELQNNGSLVVPRVVLEAFPGVVLLKKKSRDKTIELIVSECRDKGYDGVVLESWSRWAAYGVLDDPELRQLLHIWLVSVEDEVIPLLPD
;
A
#
# COMPACT_ATOMS: atom_id res chain seq x y z
N MET A 1 -8.71 27.52 -29.96
CA MET A 1 -8.70 26.16 -29.39
C MET A 1 -7.25 25.77 -29.17
N GLY A 2 -6.77 25.68 -27.93
CA GLY A 2 -5.34 25.53 -27.64
C GLY A 2 -4.96 24.07 -27.38
N GLN A 3 -4.04 23.51 -28.17
CA GLN A 3 -3.44 22.20 -27.88
C GLN A 3 -2.66 22.27 -26.57
N ARG A 4 -3.18 21.61 -25.52
CA ARG A 4 -2.35 21.20 -24.39
C ARG A 4 -1.47 20.05 -24.87
N LYS A 5 -0.27 20.37 -25.39
CA LYS A 5 0.76 19.36 -25.67
C LYS A 5 0.93 18.49 -24.44
N LYS A 6 0.53 17.21 -24.50
CA LYS A 6 0.73 16.28 -23.40
C LYS A 6 2.23 16.07 -23.24
N LYS A 7 2.79 16.53 -22.12
CA LYS A 7 4.12 16.07 -21.74
C LYS A 7 3.95 14.65 -21.23
N ALA A 8 4.66 13.72 -21.88
CA ALA A 8 4.89 12.41 -21.30
C ALA A 8 5.47 12.57 -19.89
N HIS A 9 4.95 11.78 -18.96
CA HIS A 9 5.47 11.72 -17.60
C HIS A 9 5.84 10.28 -17.31
N LEU A 10 7.11 9.92 -17.56
CA LEU A 10 7.72 8.79 -16.87
C LEU A 10 7.77 9.16 -15.39
N VAL A 11 6.78 8.74 -14.62
CA VAL A 11 6.75 8.94 -13.17
C VAL A 11 7.65 7.87 -12.54
N ALA A 12 8.95 8.06 -12.72
CA ALA A 12 10.00 7.24 -12.12
C ALA A 12 9.93 7.38 -10.59
N ALA A 13 9.34 6.38 -9.93
CA ALA A 13 9.22 6.33 -8.48
C ALA A 13 10.59 6.04 -7.84
N SER A 14 11.35 7.13 -7.66
CA SER A 14 12.71 7.22 -7.08
C SER A 14 13.88 7.07 -8.07
N LEU A 15 14.37 8.21 -8.58
CA LEU A 15 15.77 8.38 -8.96
C LEU A 15 16.39 9.72 -8.50
N CYS A 16 17.39 9.59 -7.63
CA CYS A 16 18.65 10.33 -7.63
C CYS A 16 18.65 11.84 -7.97
N ARG A 17 17.89 12.67 -7.23
CA ARG A 17 18.17 14.12 -7.10
C ARG A 17 18.10 14.64 -5.65
N PHE A 18 18.71 13.95 -4.70
CA PHE A 18 19.06 14.53 -3.38
C PHE A 18 20.28 13.85 -2.74
N VAL A 19 21.48 14.22 -3.20
CA VAL A 19 22.74 14.04 -2.45
C VAL A 19 23.56 15.32 -2.55
N GLY A 20 23.17 16.33 -1.77
CA GLY A 20 24.11 17.35 -1.30
C GLY A 20 24.76 16.86 -0.01
N PRO A 21 25.99 17.29 0.33
CA PRO A 21 26.66 16.83 1.54
C PRO A 21 25.91 17.28 2.80
N VAL A 22 25.43 16.32 3.59
CA VAL A 22 24.91 16.56 4.93
C VAL A 22 26.10 16.62 5.90
N PRO A 23 26.29 17.69 6.68
CA PRO A 23 27.39 17.79 7.62
C PRO A 23 27.22 16.78 8.77
N ALA A 24 28.29 16.08 9.12
CA ALA A 24 28.28 15.09 10.19
C ALA A 24 28.33 15.76 11.57
N THR A 25 27.30 15.53 12.39
CA THR A 25 27.34 15.76 13.84
C THR A 25 26.97 14.46 14.55
N ALA A 26 27.88 13.92 15.35
CA ALA A 26 27.71 12.62 15.98
C ALA A 26 26.67 12.64 17.12
N GLY A 27 25.91 11.54 17.24
CA GLY A 27 25.01 11.27 18.36
C GLY A 27 25.03 9.78 18.65
N GLU A 28 25.75 9.39 19.71
CA GLU A 28 26.07 7.99 20.00
C GLU A 28 24.89 7.26 20.68
N MET A 29 24.54 6.06 20.21
CA MET A 29 23.55 5.18 20.85
C MET A 29 24.19 3.87 21.32
N PRO A 30 24.07 3.50 22.61
CA PRO A 30 24.67 2.27 23.13
C PRO A 30 23.90 1.00 22.69
N PRO A 31 24.58 -0.15 22.56
CA PRO A 31 24.01 -1.36 21.97
C PRO A 31 23.04 -2.11 22.89
N ARG A 32 21.97 -2.67 22.31
CA ARG A 32 21.03 -3.57 23.01
C ARG A 32 21.68 -4.93 23.31
N ARG A 33 21.92 -5.21 24.59
CA ARG A 33 22.45 -6.50 25.09
C ARG A 33 21.42 -7.62 24.89
N ARG A 34 21.86 -8.76 24.35
CA ARG A 34 21.04 -9.97 24.11
C ARG A 34 21.46 -11.07 25.08
N ASP A 35 20.77 -11.19 26.21
CA ASP A 35 21.07 -12.23 27.21
C ASP A 35 20.46 -13.59 26.87
N ARG A 36 21.16 -14.65 27.32
CA ARG A 36 20.95 -16.06 26.94
C ARG A 36 20.67 -16.90 28.20
N ARG A 37 19.81 -17.90 28.08
CA ARG A 37 19.38 -18.78 29.18
C ARG A 37 20.55 -19.47 29.90
N SER A 38 20.38 -19.72 31.19
CA SER A 38 21.13 -20.70 31.98
C SER A 38 20.18 -21.46 32.92
N HIS A 39 20.54 -22.68 33.30
CA HIS A 39 19.76 -23.64 34.10
C HIS A 39 20.57 -24.03 35.35
N ARG A 40 19.93 -24.21 36.51
CA ARG A 40 20.49 -24.98 37.64
C ARG A 40 19.45 -25.32 38.70
N ASP A 41 19.57 -26.52 39.23
CA ASP A 41 18.74 -27.18 40.26
C ASP A 41 19.63 -27.48 41.50
N PRO A 42 19.16 -28.17 42.58
CA PRO A 42 17.98 -27.90 43.41
C PRO A 42 18.23 -28.02 44.94
N SER A 43 17.19 -27.73 45.77
CA SER A 43 16.97 -28.28 47.14
C SER A 43 17.93 -27.82 48.28
N PRO A 44 17.65 -28.11 49.59
CA PRO A 44 16.58 -28.93 50.18
C PRO A 44 15.71 -28.23 51.28
N SER A 45 14.79 -29.00 51.89
CA SER A 45 13.98 -28.63 53.08
C SER A 45 14.22 -29.62 54.23
N PRO A 46 13.98 -29.21 55.50
CA PRO A 46 12.82 -29.74 56.26
C PRO A 46 12.12 -28.62 57.08
N SER A 47 11.08 -28.80 57.92
CA SER A 47 10.47 -29.98 58.56
C SER A 47 8.94 -29.83 58.81
N ARG A 48 8.31 -30.88 59.37
CA ARG A 48 6.92 -30.96 59.92
C ARG A 48 7.00 -31.19 61.46
N PRO A 49 5.92 -31.32 62.28
CA PRO A 49 4.50 -31.68 62.03
C PRO A 49 3.56 -30.44 62.17
N SER A 50 2.30 -30.39 62.63
CA SER A 50 1.34 -31.30 63.32
C SER A 50 -0.13 -30.88 63.07
N GLY A 51 -1.09 -31.79 63.33
CA GLY A 51 -2.46 -31.43 63.76
C GLY A 51 -3.57 -31.29 62.68
N PRO A 52 -4.69 -32.04 62.76
CA PRO A 52 -5.85 -31.88 61.88
C PRO A 52 -7.09 -31.29 62.57
N ARG A 53 -7.95 -30.60 61.81
CA ARG A 53 -9.39 -30.47 62.10
C ARG A 53 -10.18 -30.22 60.81
N ALA A 54 -11.41 -30.71 60.74
CA ALA A 54 -12.22 -30.74 59.52
C ALA A 54 -13.63 -30.15 59.73
N SER A 55 -14.27 -29.81 58.60
CA SER A 55 -15.70 -29.46 58.45
C SER A 55 -16.15 -28.11 59.03
N PRO A 56 -17.30 -27.55 58.57
CA PRO A 56 -18.19 -27.99 57.49
C PRO A 56 -18.32 -27.00 56.31
N SER A 57 -19.14 -27.39 55.32
CA SER A 57 -19.45 -26.66 54.08
C SER A 57 -20.33 -25.41 54.25
N SER A 58 -20.30 -24.50 53.28
CA SER A 58 -21.32 -23.44 53.11
C SER A 58 -21.86 -23.38 51.66
N PRO A 59 -23.13 -23.03 51.42
CA PRO A 59 -23.82 -23.27 50.14
C PRO A 59 -23.56 -22.22 49.04
N ARG A 60 -22.49 -21.41 49.13
CA ARG A 60 -22.23 -20.33 48.16
C ARG A 60 -21.67 -20.80 46.80
N LEU A 61 -21.24 -22.05 46.69
CA LEU A 61 -20.46 -22.54 45.55
C LEU A 61 -21.27 -22.89 44.28
N ARG A 62 -22.61 -22.85 44.29
CA ARG A 62 -23.42 -23.26 43.12
C ARG A 62 -23.73 -22.15 42.11
N LEU A 63 -23.71 -20.88 42.50
CA LEU A 63 -23.97 -19.78 41.55
C LEU A 63 -22.75 -19.51 40.64
N ALA A 64 -21.55 -19.68 41.19
CA ALA A 64 -20.27 -19.45 40.51
C ALA A 64 -20.03 -20.35 39.28
N PHE A 65 -20.68 -21.51 39.18
CA PHE A 65 -20.55 -22.43 38.05
C PHE A 65 -21.68 -22.32 37.00
N ILE A 66 -22.75 -21.56 37.28
CA ILE A 66 -23.88 -21.39 36.35
C ILE A 66 -23.77 -20.08 35.58
N VAL A 67 -23.32 -19.01 36.23
CA VAL A 67 -23.21 -17.68 35.58
C VAL A 67 -22.19 -17.67 34.44
N PRO A 68 -20.96 -18.24 34.54
CA PRO A 68 -20.00 -18.23 33.44
C PRO A 68 -20.47 -18.93 32.15
N PRO A 69 -20.98 -20.18 32.17
CA PRO A 69 -21.44 -20.83 30.93
C PRO A 69 -22.73 -20.20 30.39
N LEU A 70 -23.61 -19.66 31.24
CA LEU A 70 -24.80 -18.94 30.78
C LEU A 70 -24.42 -17.63 30.07
N LEU A 71 -23.46 -16.88 30.62
CA LEU A 71 -22.91 -15.68 29.98
C LEU A 71 -22.22 -16.04 28.65
N LEU A 72 -21.45 -17.13 28.62
CA LEU A 72 -20.81 -17.62 27.39
C LEU A 72 -21.85 -18.00 26.33
N LEU A 73 -22.94 -18.68 26.71
CA LEU A 73 -24.05 -19.04 25.82
C LEU A 73 -24.76 -17.79 25.26
N VAL A 74 -25.00 -16.78 26.10
CA VAL A 74 -25.57 -15.50 25.65
C VAL A 74 -24.63 -14.80 24.66
N LEU A 75 -23.31 -14.79 24.92
CA LEU A 75 -22.34 -14.20 24.02
C LEU A 75 -22.22 -14.96 22.68
N THR A 76 -22.24 -16.29 22.68
CA THR A 76 -22.22 -17.06 21.42
C THR A 76 -23.52 -16.90 20.63
N VAL A 77 -24.69 -16.86 21.29
CA VAL A 77 -25.97 -16.56 20.64
C VAL A 77 -25.98 -15.14 20.06
N LEU A 78 -25.47 -14.14 20.77
CA LEU A 78 -25.39 -12.75 20.29
C LEU A 78 -24.38 -12.55 19.14
N HIS A 79 -23.32 -13.37 19.05
CA HIS A 79 -22.47 -13.44 17.86
C HIS A 79 -23.15 -14.17 16.70
N PHE A 80 -23.78 -15.33 16.95
CA PHE A 80 -24.42 -16.16 15.92
C PHE A 80 -25.65 -15.50 15.29
N THR A 81 -26.41 -14.72 16.07
CA THR A 81 -27.51 -13.87 15.59
C THR A 81 -27.04 -12.57 14.93
N GLY A 82 -25.73 -12.32 14.85
CA GLY A 82 -25.15 -11.13 14.24
C GLY A 82 -25.36 -9.82 15.02
N LEU A 83 -25.96 -9.86 16.22
CA LEU A 83 -26.24 -8.67 17.02
C LEU A 83 -24.97 -8.00 17.57
N LEU A 84 -23.94 -8.78 17.91
CA LEU A 84 -22.60 -8.25 18.22
C LEU A 84 -21.76 -7.95 16.98
N SER A 85 -22.00 -8.67 15.88
CA SER A 85 -21.21 -8.57 14.64
C SER A 85 -21.86 -7.67 13.59
N ARG A 86 -22.41 -6.52 14.01
CA ARG A 86 -22.89 -5.45 13.12
C ARG A 86 -21.88 -4.33 12.97
N SER A 87 -20.78 -4.62 12.27
CA SER A 87 -20.22 -3.60 11.38
C SER A 87 -21.34 -3.26 10.38
N PRO A 88 -21.81 -2.01 10.29
CA PRO A 88 -22.80 -1.65 9.29
C PRO A 88 -22.22 -1.92 7.89
N PRO A 89 -23.02 -2.39 6.91
CA PRO A 89 -22.54 -2.56 5.54
C PRO A 89 -21.99 -1.21 5.07
N TYR A 90 -20.71 -1.18 4.71
CA TYR A 90 -20.03 0.08 4.39
C TYR A 90 -20.76 0.75 3.21
N PRO A 91 -21.18 2.02 3.32
CA PRO A 91 -21.88 2.70 2.24
C PRO A 91 -21.00 2.76 0.99
N GLN A 92 -21.35 1.97 -0.03
CA GLN A 92 -20.59 1.88 -1.28
C GLN A 92 -20.51 3.24 -1.99
N THR A 93 -21.53 4.09 -1.79
CA THR A 93 -21.54 5.49 -2.20
C THR A 93 -21.33 6.40 -0.97
N PRO A 94 -20.32 7.28 -0.96
CA PRO A 94 -20.18 8.30 0.09
C PRO A 94 -21.39 9.24 0.13
N GLY A 95 -21.79 9.64 1.34
CA GLY A 95 -22.87 10.61 1.54
C GLY A 95 -22.45 11.99 1.00
N LYS A 96 -23.37 12.69 0.33
CA LYS A 96 -23.12 14.02 -0.23
C LYS A 96 -23.46 15.14 0.75
N THR A 97 -22.81 16.29 0.59
CA THR A 97 -23.10 17.56 1.31
C THR A 97 -22.68 18.74 0.44
N PRO A 98 -23.40 19.88 0.43
CA PRO A 98 -23.07 20.99 -0.46
C PRO A 98 -21.74 21.67 -0.08
N LEU A 99 -21.37 21.67 1.21
CA LEU A 99 -20.20 22.36 1.74
C LEU A 99 -18.96 21.45 1.79
N SER A 100 -17.76 22.02 1.57
CA SER A 100 -16.50 21.27 1.71
C SER A 100 -16.07 21.13 3.18
N VAL A 101 -15.08 20.27 3.45
CA VAL A 101 -14.50 20.11 4.79
C VAL A 101 -13.88 21.39 5.36
N TYR A 102 -13.49 22.34 4.51
CA TYR A 102 -13.00 23.66 4.90
C TYR A 102 -14.16 24.58 5.30
N ASP A 103 -15.19 24.69 4.45
CA ASP A 103 -16.37 25.54 4.71
C ASP A 103 -17.14 25.08 5.96
N ARG A 104 -17.03 23.79 6.31
CA ARG A 104 -17.62 23.16 7.50
C ARG A 104 -16.72 23.21 8.75
N GLY A 105 -15.53 23.83 8.69
CA GLY A 105 -14.61 23.96 9.82
C GLY A 105 -14.02 22.64 10.35
N LEU A 106 -14.06 21.56 9.56
CA LEU A 106 -13.61 20.22 9.98
C LEU A 106 -12.07 20.08 9.92
N VAL A 107 -11.39 20.90 9.11
CA VAL A 107 -9.92 20.93 9.00
C VAL A 107 -9.34 21.81 10.12
N LYS A 108 -9.13 21.21 11.30
CA LYS A 108 -8.66 21.88 12.52
C LYS A 108 -7.64 21.01 13.28
N ARG A 109 -6.91 21.62 14.24
CA ARG A 109 -5.86 20.92 15.01
C ARG A 109 -6.42 19.96 16.07
N GLN A 110 -7.54 20.31 16.69
CA GLN A 110 -8.20 19.49 17.71
C GLN A 110 -9.44 18.83 17.09
N VAL A 111 -9.37 17.53 16.85
CA VAL A 111 -10.43 16.71 16.23
C VAL A 111 -10.64 15.47 17.09
N SER A 112 -11.89 15.19 17.46
CA SER A 112 -12.26 13.98 18.20
C SER A 112 -12.52 12.78 17.28
N ALA A 113 -12.34 11.58 17.81
CA ALA A 113 -12.70 10.35 17.08
C ALA A 113 -14.20 10.31 16.72
N GLY A 114 -15.08 10.89 17.55
CA GLY A 114 -16.52 10.98 17.28
C GLY A 114 -16.84 11.83 16.05
N GLU A 115 -16.16 12.97 15.88
CA GLU A 115 -16.30 13.81 14.68
C GLU A 115 -15.81 13.07 13.42
N ILE A 116 -14.68 12.36 13.50
CA ILE A 116 -14.18 11.56 12.37
C ILE A 116 -15.21 10.48 12.00
N LEU A 117 -15.76 9.75 12.97
CA LEU A 117 -16.75 8.70 12.72
C LEU A 117 -18.10 9.23 12.20
N ALA A 118 -18.48 10.45 12.56
CA ALA A 118 -19.68 11.11 12.01
C ALA A 118 -19.50 11.61 10.56
N GLU A 119 -18.26 11.92 10.15
CA GLU A 119 -17.97 12.72 8.94
C GLU A 119 -17.16 12.00 7.86
N HIS A 120 -16.36 10.97 8.17
CA HIS A 120 -15.43 10.33 7.22
C HIS A 120 -16.09 9.72 5.97
N ALA A 121 -17.39 9.45 6.03
CA ALA A 121 -18.18 8.92 4.91
C ALA A 121 -18.88 10.02 4.08
N ARG A 122 -18.72 11.30 4.44
CA ARG A 122 -19.35 12.46 3.77
C ARG A 122 -18.35 13.20 2.89
N VAL A 123 -18.77 13.54 1.67
CA VAL A 123 -17.96 14.25 0.67
C VAL A 123 -18.73 15.42 0.07
N SER A 124 -18.03 16.45 -0.39
CA SER A 124 -18.69 17.58 -1.06
C SER A 124 -19.37 17.12 -2.36
N GLU A 125 -20.55 17.67 -2.64
CA GLU A 125 -21.25 17.54 -3.93
C GLU A 125 -20.39 18.02 -5.10
N ASN A 126 -19.51 19.01 -4.88
CA ASN A 126 -18.56 19.47 -5.88
C ASN A 126 -17.33 18.52 -5.95
N GLN A 127 -17.57 17.36 -6.56
CA GLN A 127 -16.59 16.30 -6.73
C GLN A 127 -15.50 16.66 -7.77
N SER A 128 -15.71 17.67 -8.62
CA SER A 128 -14.73 18.14 -9.61
C SER A 128 -13.80 19.28 -9.16
N ARG A 129 -14.15 20.09 -8.14
CA ARG A 129 -13.29 21.21 -7.68
C ARG A 129 -11.92 20.73 -7.20
N HIS A 130 -10.89 20.98 -8.00
CA HIS A 130 -9.49 20.74 -7.68
C HIS A 130 -9.00 21.86 -6.73
N HIS A 131 -8.43 21.50 -5.57
CA HIS A 131 -7.99 22.46 -4.55
C HIS A 131 -6.46 22.55 -4.41
N PHE A 132 -5.74 21.55 -4.91
CA PHE A 132 -4.29 21.45 -4.88
C PHE A 132 -3.77 21.65 -6.31
N PRO A 133 -2.88 22.61 -6.60
CA PRO A 133 -2.58 22.99 -7.99
C PRO A 133 -1.58 22.07 -8.71
N ASN A 134 -0.87 21.22 -7.98
CA ASN A 134 0.21 20.38 -8.53
C ASN A 134 -0.33 19.00 -8.97
N PRO A 135 0.46 18.20 -9.73
CA PRO A 135 0.09 16.83 -10.07
C PRO A 135 -0.23 15.97 -8.84
N VAL A 136 -1.26 15.14 -8.98
CA VAL A 136 -1.71 14.15 -8.00
C VAL A 136 -1.66 12.77 -8.65
N LEU A 137 -0.95 11.84 -8.00
CA LEU A 137 -0.88 10.42 -8.34
C LEU A 137 -1.66 9.62 -7.29
N ALA A 138 -2.56 8.73 -7.72
CA ALA A 138 -3.22 7.76 -6.84
C ALA A 138 -2.83 6.33 -7.19
N TYR A 139 -2.37 5.55 -6.21
CA TYR A 139 -2.23 4.09 -6.36
C TYR A 139 -3.57 3.39 -6.09
N VAL A 140 -3.93 2.43 -6.93
CA VAL A 140 -5.15 1.62 -6.80
C VAL A 140 -4.77 0.14 -6.78
N THR A 141 -5.22 -0.62 -5.79
CA THR A 141 -4.78 -2.00 -5.56
C THR A 141 -5.93 -3.02 -5.75
N PRO A 142 -5.69 -4.18 -6.38
CA PRO A 142 -6.76 -5.14 -6.70
C PRO A 142 -7.41 -5.75 -5.45
N TRP A 143 -6.69 -5.83 -4.33
CA TRP A 143 -7.22 -6.28 -3.03
C TRP A 143 -8.07 -5.23 -2.29
N ASN A 144 -8.28 -4.05 -2.86
CA ASN A 144 -9.13 -3.00 -2.28
C ASN A 144 -10.03 -2.40 -3.37
N SER A 145 -11.11 -3.12 -3.71
CA SER A 145 -12.07 -2.75 -4.78
C SER A 145 -12.60 -1.32 -4.66
N LYS A 146 -12.82 -0.81 -3.44
CA LYS A 146 -13.24 0.58 -3.21
C LYS A 146 -12.27 1.61 -3.81
N GLY A 147 -10.99 1.27 -3.96
CA GLY A 147 -10.00 2.11 -4.66
C GLY A 147 -10.39 2.42 -6.11
N TYR A 148 -11.00 1.46 -6.82
CA TYR A 148 -11.45 1.61 -8.21
C TYR A 148 -12.61 2.61 -8.29
N ASP A 149 -13.58 2.51 -7.38
CA ASP A 149 -14.73 3.42 -7.33
C ASP A 149 -14.36 4.83 -6.88
N MET A 150 -13.46 4.96 -5.89
CA MET A 150 -12.92 6.25 -5.45
C MET A 150 -12.09 6.92 -6.56
N ALA A 151 -11.33 6.14 -7.35
CA ALA A 151 -10.57 6.66 -8.49
C ALA A 151 -11.49 7.21 -9.59
N LYS A 152 -12.58 6.50 -9.94
CA LYS A 152 -13.60 7.01 -10.87
C LYS A 152 -14.28 8.27 -10.33
N LEU A 153 -14.78 8.21 -9.08
CA LEU A 153 -15.54 9.28 -8.42
C LEU A 153 -14.76 10.59 -8.25
N PHE A 154 -13.44 10.52 -8.14
CA PHE A 154 -12.55 11.67 -7.97
C PHE A 154 -11.49 11.82 -9.07
N SER A 155 -11.67 11.15 -10.21
CA SER A 155 -10.82 11.21 -11.41
C SER A 155 -10.41 12.63 -11.80
N THR A 156 -11.36 13.56 -11.86
CA THR A 156 -11.13 14.99 -12.12
C THR A 156 -10.26 15.72 -11.08
N LYS A 157 -9.93 15.10 -9.94
CA LYS A 157 -8.93 15.55 -8.94
C LYS A 157 -7.60 14.78 -9.01
N LEU A 158 -7.46 13.81 -9.92
CA LEU A 158 -6.33 12.89 -10.04
C LEU A 158 -5.72 13.05 -11.44
N THR A 159 -4.55 13.69 -11.51
CA THR A 159 -3.83 13.83 -12.80
C THR A 159 -3.33 12.49 -13.33
N HIS A 160 -2.99 11.57 -12.43
CA HIS A 160 -2.45 10.25 -12.74
C HIS A 160 -3.07 9.20 -11.81
N VAL A 161 -3.44 8.04 -12.35
CA VAL A 161 -3.87 6.86 -11.60
C VAL A 161 -2.95 5.69 -11.96
N SER A 162 -2.32 5.11 -10.94
CA SER A 162 -1.39 3.99 -11.08
C SER A 162 -2.01 2.72 -10.52
N PRO A 163 -2.66 1.88 -11.35
CA PRO A 163 -3.06 0.55 -10.92
C PRO A 163 -1.84 -0.29 -10.52
N VAL A 164 -1.93 -0.95 -9.37
CA VAL A 164 -0.90 -1.82 -8.80
C VAL A 164 -1.19 -3.25 -9.19
N TRP A 165 -0.94 -3.57 -10.46
CA TRP A 165 -1.24 -4.87 -11.05
C TRP A 165 0.00 -5.70 -11.38
N TYR A 166 1.12 -5.06 -11.75
CA TYR A 166 2.19 -5.74 -12.48
C TYR A 166 3.46 -5.98 -11.66
N ASP A 167 3.99 -7.20 -11.79
CA ASP A 167 5.32 -7.59 -11.33
C ASP A 167 6.15 -8.10 -12.53
N LEU A 168 7.34 -7.55 -12.74
CA LEU A 168 8.35 -8.12 -13.63
C LEU A 168 9.25 -9.06 -12.82
N LYS A 169 9.17 -10.36 -13.09
CA LYS A 169 9.91 -11.42 -12.39
C LYS A 169 10.94 -12.09 -13.31
N SER A 170 11.95 -12.73 -12.69
CA SER A 170 12.97 -13.51 -13.38
C SER A 170 13.16 -14.89 -12.75
N ASP A 171 12.91 -15.94 -13.53
CA ASP A 171 13.27 -17.32 -13.21
C ASP A 171 14.55 -17.70 -13.97
N GLY A 172 15.70 -17.60 -13.30
CA GLY A 172 17.01 -17.73 -13.92
C GLY A 172 17.25 -16.67 -15.02
N ASN A 173 17.16 -17.08 -16.29
CA ASN A 173 17.23 -16.18 -17.46
C ASN A 173 15.86 -15.90 -18.10
N LYS A 174 14.78 -16.52 -17.63
CA LYS A 174 13.41 -16.34 -18.14
C LYS A 174 12.77 -15.13 -17.46
N LEU A 175 12.49 -14.10 -18.24
CA LEU A 175 11.72 -12.93 -17.80
C LEU A 175 10.24 -13.15 -18.08
N SER A 176 9.39 -12.73 -17.13
CA SER A 176 7.94 -12.67 -17.28
C SER A 176 7.39 -11.42 -16.60
N LEU A 177 6.51 -10.72 -17.31
CA LEU A 177 5.59 -9.77 -16.69
C LEU A 177 4.35 -10.55 -16.23
N GLU A 178 3.99 -10.42 -14.96
CA GLU A 178 2.77 -11.00 -14.38
C GLU A 178 1.80 -9.90 -13.99
N GLY A 179 0.51 -10.25 -13.85
CA GLY A 179 -0.53 -9.33 -13.36
C GLY A 179 -1.64 -8.98 -14.34
N GLN A 180 -1.52 -9.39 -15.61
CA GLN A 180 -2.45 -9.08 -16.71
C GLN A 180 -3.92 -9.43 -16.41
N HIS A 181 -4.16 -10.41 -15.55
CA HIS A 181 -5.51 -10.83 -15.13
C HIS A 181 -6.28 -9.77 -14.32
N ASN A 182 -5.60 -8.71 -13.85
CA ASN A 182 -6.23 -7.58 -13.15
C ASN A 182 -6.62 -6.44 -14.10
N TYR A 183 -6.31 -6.55 -15.40
CA TYR A 183 -6.61 -5.52 -16.39
C TYR A 183 -8.13 -5.38 -16.64
N ASP A 184 -8.66 -4.19 -16.35
CA ASP A 184 -10.03 -3.80 -16.67
C ASP A 184 -10.01 -2.66 -17.71
N ALA A 185 -10.25 -3.01 -18.97
CA ALA A 185 -10.31 -2.07 -20.08
C ALA A 185 -11.40 -1.00 -19.92
N GLY A 186 -12.52 -1.33 -19.27
CA GLY A 186 -13.63 -0.42 -19.03
C GLY A 186 -13.25 0.64 -18.00
N TRP A 187 -12.67 0.21 -16.88
CA TRP A 187 -12.17 1.11 -15.82
C TRP A 187 -11.04 2.03 -16.31
N VAL A 188 -10.09 1.50 -17.10
CA VAL A 188 -9.02 2.30 -17.72
C VAL A 188 -9.61 3.36 -18.64
N SER A 189 -10.52 2.97 -19.55
CA SER A 189 -11.20 3.89 -20.47
C SER A 189 -12.03 4.94 -19.72
N GLU A 190 -12.71 4.58 -18.64
CA GLU A 190 -13.51 5.51 -17.84
C GLU A 190 -12.63 6.58 -17.18
N LEU A 191 -11.46 6.22 -16.65
CA LEU A 191 -10.51 7.18 -16.07
C LEU A 191 -9.93 8.14 -17.12
N GLN A 192 -9.52 7.61 -18.29
CA GLN A 192 -8.98 8.40 -19.39
C GLN A 192 -10.01 9.39 -19.95
N ASN A 193 -11.27 8.94 -20.15
CA ASN A 193 -12.37 9.81 -20.57
C ASN A 193 -12.70 10.91 -19.55
N ASN A 194 -12.49 10.66 -18.26
CA ASN A 194 -12.62 11.66 -17.19
C ASN A 194 -11.38 12.57 -17.01
N GLY A 195 -10.32 12.36 -17.80
CA GLY A 195 -9.14 13.23 -17.85
C GLY A 195 -7.99 12.83 -16.91
N SER A 196 -8.00 11.64 -16.32
CA SER A 196 -6.87 11.07 -15.58
C SER A 196 -5.97 10.24 -16.51
N LEU A 197 -4.65 10.43 -16.43
CA LEU A 197 -3.70 9.55 -17.13
C LEU A 197 -3.57 8.22 -16.38
N VAL A 198 -3.65 7.09 -17.06
CA VAL A 198 -3.50 5.75 -16.46
C VAL A 198 -2.09 5.22 -16.68
N VAL A 199 -1.32 5.13 -15.59
CA VAL A 199 0.12 4.83 -15.59
C VAL A 199 0.42 3.64 -14.65
N PRO A 200 0.23 2.38 -15.08
CA PRO A 200 0.39 1.20 -14.21
C PRO A 200 1.73 1.15 -13.47
N ARG A 201 1.71 0.59 -12.26
CA ARG A 201 2.91 0.25 -11.51
C ARG A 201 3.44 -1.12 -11.95
N VAL A 202 4.70 -1.15 -12.38
CA VAL A 202 5.48 -2.37 -12.60
C VAL A 202 6.54 -2.48 -11.51
N VAL A 203 6.44 -3.50 -10.67
CA VAL A 203 7.49 -3.82 -9.68
C VAL A 203 8.59 -4.61 -10.36
N LEU A 204 9.83 -4.14 -10.22
CA LEU A 204 11.01 -4.78 -10.80
C LEU A 204 11.57 -5.80 -9.79
N GLU A 205 10.87 -6.93 -9.67
CA GLU A 205 11.26 -8.06 -8.81
C GLU A 205 12.44 -8.86 -9.39
N ALA A 206 12.59 -8.84 -10.72
CA ALA A 206 13.66 -9.49 -11.46
C ALA A 206 15.06 -9.08 -10.95
N PHE A 207 15.98 -10.04 -10.93
CA PHE A 207 17.34 -9.82 -10.46
C PHE A 207 18.06 -8.75 -11.33
N PRO A 208 18.68 -7.70 -10.74
CA PRO A 208 19.28 -6.61 -11.52
C PRO A 208 20.33 -7.05 -12.53
N GLY A 209 21.08 -8.13 -12.28
CA GLY A 209 22.03 -8.69 -13.26
C GLY A 209 21.37 -9.31 -14.49
N VAL A 210 20.08 -9.66 -14.45
CA VAL A 210 19.28 -10.03 -15.64
C VAL A 210 18.81 -8.77 -16.36
N VAL A 211 18.36 -7.75 -15.63
CA VAL A 211 17.80 -6.50 -16.20
C VAL A 211 18.88 -5.59 -16.81
N LEU A 212 20.05 -5.47 -16.20
CA LEU A 212 21.06 -4.45 -16.57
C LEU A 212 22.23 -4.99 -17.40
N LEU A 213 22.84 -6.10 -16.96
CA LEU A 213 24.13 -6.57 -17.50
C LEU A 213 23.99 -7.31 -18.84
N LYS A 214 22.90 -8.05 -19.04
CA LYS A 214 22.70 -8.91 -20.21
C LYS A 214 21.86 -8.20 -21.26
N LYS A 215 22.47 -7.62 -22.30
CA LYS A 215 21.77 -6.88 -23.38
C LYS A 215 20.48 -7.58 -23.84
N LYS A 216 20.53 -8.85 -24.27
CA LYS A 216 19.34 -9.59 -24.73
C LYS A 216 18.21 -9.71 -23.68
N SER A 217 18.54 -9.74 -22.40
CA SER A 217 17.56 -9.77 -21.31
C SER A 217 17.03 -8.36 -20.99
N ARG A 218 17.91 -7.35 -21.00
CA ARG A 218 17.54 -5.93 -20.85
C ARG A 218 16.57 -5.48 -21.94
N ASP A 219 16.93 -5.73 -23.19
CA ASP A 219 16.14 -5.35 -24.37
C ASP A 219 14.77 -6.07 -24.32
N LYS A 220 14.72 -7.34 -23.88
CA LYS A 220 13.46 -8.06 -23.62
C LYS A 220 12.67 -7.52 -22.42
N THR A 221 13.32 -7.00 -21.38
CA THR A 221 12.62 -6.31 -20.27
C THR A 221 11.92 -5.04 -20.78
N ILE A 222 12.57 -4.27 -21.65
CA ILE A 222 11.97 -3.09 -22.29
C ILE A 222 10.78 -3.55 -23.15
N GLU A 223 11.00 -4.51 -24.05
CA GLU A 223 9.96 -5.12 -24.91
C GLU A 223 8.70 -5.51 -24.11
N LEU A 224 8.85 -6.26 -23.01
CA LEU A 224 7.72 -6.70 -22.15
C LEU A 224 6.94 -5.56 -21.50
N ILE A 225 7.60 -4.47 -21.09
CA ILE A 225 6.95 -3.32 -20.45
C ILE A 225 6.26 -2.44 -21.51
N VAL A 226 6.97 -2.17 -22.61
CA VAL A 226 6.52 -1.29 -23.70
C VAL A 226 5.39 -1.94 -24.50
N SER A 227 5.41 -3.26 -24.73
CA SER A 227 4.29 -3.99 -25.35
C SER A 227 3.03 -3.94 -24.50
N GLU A 228 3.11 -4.23 -23.19
CA GLU A 228 1.93 -4.12 -22.30
C GLU A 228 1.39 -2.68 -22.27
N CYS A 229 2.24 -1.65 -22.28
CA CYS A 229 1.79 -0.26 -22.38
C CYS A 229 1.05 0.04 -23.68
N ARG A 230 1.58 -0.43 -24.81
CA ARG A 230 1.01 -0.27 -26.15
C ARG A 230 -0.32 -1.01 -26.31
N ASP A 231 -0.34 -2.29 -25.94
CA ASP A 231 -1.45 -3.22 -26.18
C ASP A 231 -2.64 -3.00 -25.22
N LYS A 232 -2.42 -2.28 -24.11
CA LYS A 232 -3.47 -1.85 -23.16
C LYS A 232 -3.85 -0.38 -23.28
N GLY A 233 -3.15 0.42 -24.10
CA GLY A 233 -3.42 1.84 -24.27
C GLY A 233 -3.16 2.69 -23.03
N TYR A 234 -2.10 2.37 -22.27
CA TYR A 234 -1.72 3.13 -21.07
C TYR A 234 -1.00 4.46 -21.40
N ASP A 235 -1.19 5.47 -20.56
CA ASP A 235 -0.59 6.81 -20.70
C ASP A 235 0.87 6.90 -20.21
N GLY A 236 1.52 5.76 -19.97
CA GLY A 236 2.89 5.65 -19.44
C GLY A 236 3.04 4.53 -18.41
N VAL A 237 4.09 4.57 -17.60
CA VAL A 237 4.39 3.54 -16.60
C VAL A 237 5.05 4.12 -15.34
N VAL A 238 4.77 3.52 -14.19
CA VAL A 238 5.48 3.76 -12.92
C VAL A 238 6.39 2.55 -12.65
N LEU A 239 7.71 2.73 -12.74
CA LEU A 239 8.69 1.69 -12.43
C LEU A 239 9.07 1.75 -10.94
N GLU A 240 8.97 0.62 -10.22
CA GLU A 240 9.36 0.51 -8.81
C GLU A 240 10.43 -0.56 -8.59
N SER A 241 11.64 -0.14 -8.23
CA SER A 241 12.80 -1.02 -7.95
C SER A 241 13.53 -0.75 -6.64
N TRP A 242 13.36 0.45 -6.07
CA TRP A 242 14.31 1.09 -5.17
C TRP A 242 14.84 0.20 -4.04
N SER A 243 13.97 -0.34 -3.20
CA SER A 243 14.35 -1.12 -2.02
C SER A 243 15.09 -2.41 -2.35
N ARG A 244 14.73 -3.07 -3.47
CA ARG A 244 15.43 -4.26 -3.98
C ARG A 244 16.79 -3.89 -4.56
N TRP A 245 16.85 -2.86 -5.39
CA TRP A 245 18.08 -2.51 -6.11
C TRP A 245 19.13 -1.89 -5.17
N ALA A 246 18.69 -1.17 -4.13
CA ALA A 246 19.52 -0.82 -2.97
C ALA A 246 20.07 -2.08 -2.26
N ALA A 247 19.22 -3.07 -1.96
CA ALA A 247 19.65 -4.31 -1.31
C ALA A 247 20.59 -5.18 -2.17
N TYR A 248 20.63 -4.96 -3.49
CA TYR A 248 21.59 -5.56 -4.42
C TYR A 248 22.84 -4.69 -4.70
N GLY A 249 23.01 -3.54 -4.02
CA GLY A 249 24.15 -2.63 -4.19
C GLY A 249 24.18 -1.84 -5.51
N VAL A 250 23.10 -1.93 -6.31
CA VAL A 250 22.99 -1.29 -7.65
C VAL A 250 23.05 0.24 -7.57
N LEU A 251 22.74 0.81 -6.41
CA LEU A 251 22.76 2.26 -6.17
C LEU A 251 24.11 2.75 -5.60
N ASP A 252 24.95 1.85 -5.10
CA ASP A 252 26.27 2.17 -4.54
C ASP A 252 27.35 1.99 -5.61
N ASP A 253 27.24 0.95 -6.43
CA ASP A 253 28.12 0.69 -7.57
C ASP A 253 27.97 1.77 -8.68
N PRO A 254 29.06 2.38 -9.19
CA PRO A 254 28.98 3.39 -10.26
C PRO A 254 28.58 2.83 -11.64
N GLU A 255 29.03 1.63 -12.01
CA GLU A 255 28.77 1.02 -13.32
C GLU A 255 27.32 0.53 -13.41
N LEU A 256 26.83 -0.12 -12.35
CA LEU A 256 25.43 -0.54 -12.26
C LEU A 256 24.48 0.66 -12.24
N ARG A 257 24.85 1.78 -11.61
CA ARG A 257 24.11 3.05 -11.70
C ARG A 257 24.08 3.61 -13.12
N GLN A 258 25.20 3.57 -13.85
CA GLN A 258 25.25 4.02 -15.25
C GLN A 258 24.38 3.15 -16.16
N LEU A 259 24.42 1.82 -15.97
CA LEU A 259 23.57 0.88 -16.71
C LEU A 259 22.08 1.04 -16.37
N LEU A 260 21.73 1.30 -15.09
CA LEU A 260 20.38 1.69 -14.67
C LEU A 260 19.92 2.96 -15.37
N HIS A 261 20.75 4.01 -15.41
CA HIS A 261 20.38 5.26 -16.08
C HIS A 261 20.15 5.07 -17.58
N ILE A 262 21.04 4.34 -18.27
CA ILE A 262 20.88 4.02 -19.69
C ILE A 262 19.59 3.20 -19.92
N TRP A 263 19.32 2.19 -19.09
CA TRP A 263 18.13 1.36 -19.22
C TRP A 263 16.83 2.16 -19.08
N LEU A 264 16.76 3.08 -18.11
CA LEU A 264 15.61 3.96 -17.93
C LEU A 264 15.37 4.87 -19.13
N VAL A 265 16.43 5.46 -19.68
CA VAL A 265 16.33 6.33 -20.87
C VAL A 265 15.81 5.51 -22.06
N SER A 266 16.24 4.26 -22.24
CA SER A 266 15.67 3.38 -23.27
C SER A 266 14.19 3.04 -23.04
N VAL A 267 13.73 2.87 -21.79
CA VAL A 267 12.29 2.72 -21.50
C VAL A 267 11.54 4.02 -21.77
N GLU A 268 12.10 5.18 -21.43
CA GLU A 268 11.50 6.49 -21.68
C GLU A 268 11.34 6.75 -23.18
N ASP A 269 12.42 6.57 -23.96
CA ASP A 269 12.45 6.75 -25.41
C ASP A 269 11.49 5.80 -26.16
N GLU A 270 11.20 4.61 -25.63
CA GLU A 270 10.25 3.65 -26.23
C GLU A 270 8.79 3.82 -25.74
N VAL A 271 8.56 4.39 -24.55
CA VAL A 271 7.20 4.66 -24.03
C VAL A 271 6.64 6.01 -24.53
N ILE A 272 7.47 7.05 -24.65
CA ILE A 272 7.04 8.38 -25.12
C ILE A 272 6.29 8.33 -26.47
N PRO A 273 6.76 7.60 -27.50
CA PRO A 273 6.11 7.56 -28.82
C PRO A 273 4.76 6.80 -28.87
N LEU A 274 4.32 6.21 -27.75
CA LEU A 274 3.03 5.51 -27.67
C LEU A 274 1.87 6.44 -27.31
N LEU A 275 2.16 7.67 -26.87
CA LEU A 275 1.18 8.60 -26.34
C LEU A 275 0.53 9.41 -27.48
N PRO A 276 -0.82 9.52 -27.53
CA PRO A 276 -1.49 10.36 -28.53
C PRO A 276 -1.32 11.85 -28.22
N ASP A 277 -1.08 12.66 -29.26
CA ASP A 277 -0.79 14.11 -29.24
C ASP A 277 -1.67 14.98 -28.30
#